data_AF-Q29ZH7-F1
#
_entry.id   AF-Q29ZH7-F1
#
_cell.length_a   1.000
_cell.length_b   1.000
_cell.length_c   1.000
_cell.angle_alpha   90.00
_cell.angle_beta   90.00
_cell.angle_gamma   90.00
#
_symmetry.space_group_name_H-M   'P 1'
#
loop_
_entity.id
_entity.type
_entity.pdbx_description
1 polymer ?
#
loop_
_entity_poly.entity_id
_entity_poly.type
_entity_poly.pdbx_seq_one_letter_code
_entity_poly.pdbx_strand_id
1 'polypeptide(L)' 'MGVFNFEDETTSNVAPATLYKALVTDSDNLIPKVIDVIKSVEIVEGNGGAGTIKKLTFVE' A
#
# COMPACT_ATOMS: atom_id res chain seq x y z
N MET A 1 -10.31 20.93 17.31
CA MET A 1 -9.91 19.73 16.55
C MET A 1 -8.43 19.51 16.82
N GLY A 2 -8.04 18.38 17.38
CA GLY A 2 -6.64 18.07 17.69
C GLY A 2 -5.98 17.27 16.56
N VAL A 3 -4.71 17.54 16.27
CA VAL A 3 -3.88 16.77 15.35
C VAL A 3 -2.73 16.18 16.15
N PHE A 4 -2.52 14.88 16.01
CA PHE A 4 -1.40 14.15 16.63
C PHE A 4 -0.52 13.59 15.51
N ASN A 5 0.79 13.79 15.60
CA ASN A 5 1.77 13.36 14.59
C ASN A 5 2.76 12.36 15.22
N PHE A 6 3.06 11.29 14.51
CA PHE A 6 4.04 10.27 14.90
C PHE A 6 5.01 10.04 13.75
N GLU A 7 6.31 10.02 14.04
CA GLU A 7 7.39 9.84 13.07
C GLU A 7 8.21 8.61 13.47
N ASP A 8 8.49 7.73 12.51
CA ASP A 8 9.28 6.50 12.70
C ASP A 8 10.12 6.24 11.44
N GLU A 9 11.31 5.69 11.62
CA GLU A 9 12.26 5.40 10.56
C GLU A 9 12.77 3.95 10.67
N THR A 10 12.83 3.25 9.54
CA THR A 10 13.39 1.90 9.45
C THR A 10 14.22 1.78 8.18
N THR A 11 15.31 1.01 8.23
CA THR A 11 16.21 0.79 7.09
C THR A 11 15.92 -0.53 6.37
N SER A 12 16.26 -0.61 5.09
CA SER A 12 16.17 -1.82 4.28
C SER A 12 17.41 -1.97 3.42
N ASN A 13 17.86 -3.22 3.24
CA ASN A 13 18.96 -3.54 2.32
C ASN A 13 18.51 -3.49 0.85
N VAL A 14 17.20 -3.39 0.58
CA VAL A 14 16.64 -3.30 -0.77
C VAL A 14 16.78 -1.87 -1.29
N ALA A 15 17.28 -1.72 -2.52
CA ALA A 15 17.43 -0.43 -3.16
C ALA A 15 16.09 0.36 -3.19
N PRO A 16 16.10 1.69 -2.97
CA PRO A 16 14.87 2.48 -2.84
C PRO A 16 13.91 2.36 -4.02
N ALA A 17 14.41 2.35 -5.27
CA ALA A 17 13.57 2.23 -6.46
C ALA A 17 12.82 0.90 -6.53
N THR A 18 13.48 -0.20 -6.14
CA THR A 18 12.88 -1.53 -6.11
C THR A 18 11.84 -1.64 -4.99
N LEU A 19 12.16 -1.10 -3.82
CA LEU A 19 11.25 -1.10 -2.68
C LEU A 19 9.98 -0.26 -2.99
N TYR A 20 10.15 0.93 -3.57
CA TYR A 20 9.04 1.79 -3.99
C TYR A 20 8.16 1.11 -5.03
N LYS A 21 8.75 0.47 -6.05
CA LYS A 21 7.99 -0.27 -7.05
C LYS A 21 7.14 -1.37 -6.40
N ALA A 22 7.70 -2.15 -5.48
CA ALA A 22 6.98 -3.25 -4.82
C ALA A 22 5.88 -2.76 -3.86
N LEU A 23 6.17 -1.76 -3.03
CA LEU A 23 5.27 -1.33 -1.94
C LEU A 23 4.30 -0.22 -2.33
N VAL A 24 4.53 0.49 -3.43
CA VAL A 24 3.67 1.61 -3.87
C VAL A 24 3.09 1.35 -5.24
N THR A 25 3.92 1.08 -6.25
CA THR A 25 3.46 0.95 -7.65
C THR A 25 2.70 -0.35 -7.90
N ASP A 26 3.26 -1.48 -7.48
CA ASP A 26 2.73 -2.83 -7.74
C ASP A 26 1.98 -3.41 -6.52
N SER A 27 1.75 -2.61 -5.49
CA SER A 27 1.24 -3.05 -4.19
C SER A 27 -0.13 -3.71 -4.26
N ASP A 28 -1.02 -3.18 -5.11
CA ASP A 28 -2.38 -3.72 -5.27
C ASP A 28 -2.39 -5.18 -5.73
N ASN A 29 -1.37 -5.57 -6.50
CA ASN A 29 -1.20 -6.94 -7.00
C ASN A 29 -0.34 -7.80 -6.06
N LEU A 30 0.67 -7.20 -5.41
CA LEU A 30 1.61 -7.94 -4.57
C LEU A 30 1.00 -8.26 -3.20
N ILE A 31 0.35 -7.28 -2.56
CA ILE A 31 -0.15 -7.38 -1.17
C ILE A 31 -1.08 -8.60 -0.97
N PRO A 32 -2.14 -8.81 -1.79
CA PRO A 32 -3.02 -9.97 -1.61
C PRO A 32 -2.34 -11.32 -1.81
N LYS A 33 -1.18 -11.36 -2.48
CA LYS A 33 -0.44 -12.60 -2.75
C LYS A 33 0.56 -12.95 -1.65
N VAL A 34 1.01 -11.96 -0.89
CA VAL A 34 2.04 -12.14 0.15
C VAL A 34 1.48 -12.05 1.56
N ILE A 35 0.28 -11.47 1.73
CA ILE A 35 -0.43 -11.38 3.01
C ILE A 35 -1.76 -12.11 2.90
N ASP A 36 -1.82 -13.31 3.46
CA ASP A 36 -2.97 -14.22 3.33
C ASP A 36 -4.30 -13.63 3.82
N VAL A 37 -4.26 -12.72 4.80
CA VAL A 37 -5.47 -12.12 5.38
C VAL A 37 -6.08 -11.04 4.48
N ILE A 38 -5.34 -10.55 3.49
CA ILE A 38 -5.80 -9.54 2.53
C ILE A 38 -6.32 -10.25 1.29
N LYS A 39 -7.63 -10.20 1.08
CA LYS A 39 -8.32 -10.85 -0.02
C LYS A 39 -8.15 -10.09 -1.35
N SER A 40 -8.31 -8.76 -1.32
CA SER A 40 -8.13 -7.94 -2.52
C SER A 40 -7.78 -6.49 -2.20
N VAL A 41 -7.13 -5.83 -3.16
CA VAL A 41 -6.94 -4.38 -3.19
C VAL A 41 -7.40 -3.89 -4.56
N GLU A 42 -8.38 -3.00 -4.56
CA GLU A 42 -9.07 -2.57 -5.78
C GLU A 42 -9.12 -1.04 -5.85
N ILE A 43 -8.74 -0.47 -6.99
CA ILE A 43 -9.00 0.95 -7.27
C ILE A 43 -10.50 1.09 -7.57
N VAL A 44 -11.20 1.84 -6.73
CA VAL A 44 -12.63 2.13 -6.94
C VAL A 44 -12.84 3.44 -7.71
N GLU A 45 -11.92 4.40 -7.57
CA GLU A 45 -11.92 5.66 -8.31
C GLU A 45 -10.49 6.12 -8.60
N GLY A 46 -10.26 6.70 -9.79
CA GLY A 46 -8.95 7.21 -10.21
C GLY A 46 -8.11 6.21 -11.02
N ASN A 47 -6.81 6.47 -11.11
CA ASN A 47 -5.89 5.78 -12.04
C ASN A 47 -4.53 5.39 -11.42
N GLY A 48 -4.39 5.50 -10.10
CA GLY A 48 -3.13 5.26 -9.38
C GLY A 48 -2.34 6.54 -9.07
N GLY A 49 -2.73 7.70 -9.63
CA GLY A 49 -2.17 9.00 -9.28
C GLY A 49 -2.85 9.68 -8.08
N ALA A 50 -2.55 10.96 -7.87
CA ALA A 50 -3.16 11.76 -6.80
C ALA A 50 -4.70 11.77 -6.91
N GLY A 51 -5.38 11.57 -5.78
CA GLY A 51 -6.85 11.49 -5.72
C GLY A 51 -7.43 10.08 -5.96
N THR A 52 -6.60 9.06 -6.19
CA THR A 52 -7.08 7.67 -6.33
C THR A 52 -7.63 7.14 -5.01
N ILE A 53 -8.77 6.46 -5.06
CA ILE A 53 -9.42 5.79 -3.93
C ILE A 53 -9.28 4.28 -4.12
N LYS A 54 -8.79 3.58 -3.08
CA LYS A 54 -8.62 2.13 -3.06
C LYS A 54 -9.45 1.48 -1.95
N LYS A 55 -10.07 0.35 -2.26
CA LYS A 55 -10.76 -0.52 -1.31
C LYS A 55 -9.87 -1.72 -1.01
N LEU A 56 -9.58 -1.94 0.28
CA LEU A 56 -8.89 -3.13 0.78
C LEU A 56 -9.92 -4.05 1.43
N THR A 57 -9.98 -5.30 0.98
CA THR A 57 -10.89 -6.32 1.51
C THR A 57 -10.09 -7.39 2.24
N PHE A 58 -10.49 -7.72 3.46
CA PHE A 58 -9.92 -8.81 4.25
C PHE A 58 -10.76 -10.08 4.10
N VAL A 59 -10.18 -11.24 4.41
CA VAL A 59 -10.94 -12.49 4.58
C VAL A 59 -11.82 -12.40 5.84
N GLU A 60 -12.94 -13.15 5.87
CA GLU A 60 -13.81 -13.28 7.05
C GLU A 60 -13.15 -14.09 8.19
#